data_AF-A0A973J6R3-F1
#
_entry.id   AF-A0A973J6R3-F1
#
_cell.length_a   1.000
_cell.length_b   1.000
_cell.length_c   1.000
_cell.angle_alpha   90.00
_cell.angle_beta   90.00
_cell.angle_gamma   90.00
#
_symmetry.space_group_name_H-M   'P 1'
#
loop_
_entity.id
_entity.type
_entity.pdbx_description
1 polymer ?
#
loop_
_entity_poly.entity_id
_entity_poly.type
_entity_poly.pdbx_seq_one_letter_code
_entity_poly.pdbx_strand_id
1 'polypeptide(L)'
;TKTTVEWRDYRARGGRDDLGVIDGGEVALIDVLQRLLWLNDQQPAAIPQFLSQSRPDAARLKLVAEALGGKGLSAEPAPGAVRDERSEEQKAIGRLLPAWKRVVEDQLQGRLL
;
A
#
# COMPACT_ATOMS: atom_id res chain seq x y z
N THR A 1 0.92 35.26 -0.85
CA THR A 1 1.87 34.21 -0.41
C THR A 1 1.58 32.98 -1.24
N LYS A 2 2.55 32.47 -2.02
CA LYS A 2 2.31 31.32 -2.92
C LYS A 2 2.41 30.06 -2.08
N THR A 3 1.30 29.37 -1.85
CA THR A 3 1.28 28.09 -1.15
C THR A 3 1.90 27.04 -2.08
N THR A 4 3.09 26.56 -1.74
CA THR A 4 3.71 25.43 -2.43
C THR A 4 2.97 24.17 -2.01
N VAL A 5 2.35 23.48 -2.96
CA VAL A 5 1.70 22.17 -2.74
C VAL A 5 2.73 21.10 -3.05
N GLU A 6 3.09 20.28 -2.05
CA GLU A 6 3.95 19.12 -2.23
C GLU A 6 3.12 17.84 -2.26
N TRP A 7 3.36 17.01 -3.27
CA TRP A 7 2.79 15.67 -3.36
C TRP A 7 3.53 14.74 -2.40
N ARG A 8 2.82 14.22 -1.40
CA ARG A 8 3.38 13.26 -0.44
C ARG A 8 3.27 11.85 -0.99
N ASP A 9 4.41 11.16 -1.00
CA ASP A 9 4.51 9.75 -1.35
C ASP A 9 4.16 8.86 -0.14
N TYR A 10 4.16 7.53 -0.32
CA TYR A 10 3.89 6.59 0.78
C TYR A 10 4.94 6.66 1.88
N ARG A 11 6.15 7.16 1.59
CA ARG A 11 7.19 7.36 2.61
C ARG A 11 6.82 8.52 3.53
N ALA A 12 6.36 9.62 2.95
CA ALA A 12 5.94 10.82 3.67
C ALA A 12 4.61 10.62 4.42
N ARG A 13 3.66 9.87 3.84
CA ARG A 13 2.33 9.66 4.43
C ARG A 13 2.27 8.42 5.34
N GLY A 14 2.81 7.30 4.89
CA GLY A 14 2.70 6.00 5.55
C GLY A 14 3.43 5.89 6.89
N GLY A 15 4.35 6.82 7.19
CA GLY A 15 5.05 6.86 8.48
C GLY A 15 4.19 7.26 9.68
N ARG A 16 2.97 7.79 9.48
CA ARG A 16 2.09 8.16 10.59
C ARG A 16 1.46 6.91 11.22
N ASP A 17 1.58 6.78 12.53
CA ASP A 17 1.10 5.60 13.27
C ASP A 17 -0.43 5.48 13.32
N ASP A 18 -1.14 6.60 13.13
CA ASP A 18 -2.60 6.67 13.07
C ASP A 18 -3.18 6.40 11.66
N LEU A 19 -2.33 6.29 10.63
CA LEU A 19 -2.80 6.18 9.26
C LEU A 19 -3.43 4.81 9.03
N GLY A 20 -4.67 4.81 8.58
CA GLY A 20 -5.39 3.57 8.31
C GLY A 20 -5.87 2.87 9.60
N VAL A 21 -5.98 3.58 10.72
CA VAL A 21 -6.57 3.08 11.96
C VAL A 21 -7.62 4.09 12.44
N ILE A 22 -8.86 3.64 12.65
CA ILE A 22 -9.92 4.46 13.23
C ILE A 22 -10.69 3.60 14.24
N ASP A 23 -10.93 4.15 15.43
CA ASP A 23 -11.80 3.51 16.41
C ASP A 23 -13.26 3.61 15.97
N GLY A 24 -13.88 2.46 15.70
CA GLY A 24 -15.33 2.35 15.47
C GLY A 24 -15.87 2.83 14.12
N GLY A 25 -15.00 3.07 13.12
CA GLY A 25 -15.39 3.55 11.78
C GLY A 25 -14.79 2.75 10.62
N GLU A 26 -15.31 2.95 9.40
CA GLU A 26 -14.74 2.35 8.19
C GLU A 26 -13.45 3.09 7.79
N VAL A 27 -12.37 2.34 7.66
CA VAL A 27 -11.07 2.91 7.31
C VAL A 27 -10.94 3.05 5.78
N ALA A 28 -10.47 4.20 5.32
CA ALA A 28 -10.16 4.40 3.91
C ALA A 28 -9.07 3.41 3.45
N LEU A 29 -9.38 2.54 2.49
CA LEU A 29 -8.44 1.51 2.00
C LEU A 29 -7.15 2.09 1.42
N ILE A 30 -7.20 3.30 0.87
CA ILE A 30 -6.00 4.00 0.41
C ILE A 30 -5.05 4.32 1.56
N ASP A 31 -5.57 4.71 2.72
CA ASP A 31 -4.77 5.02 3.91
C ASP A 31 -4.15 3.74 4.48
N VAL A 32 -4.93 2.67 4.51
CA VAL A 32 -4.44 1.34 4.89
C VAL A 32 -3.31 0.88 3.99
N LEU A 33 -3.50 1.00 2.67
CA LEU A 33 -2.48 0.61 1.69
C LEU A 33 -1.21 1.44 1.86
N GLN A 34 -1.32 2.76 2.03
CA GLN A 34 -0.18 3.65 2.21
C GLN A 34 0.63 3.31 3.47
N ARG A 35 -0.04 3.03 4.60
CA ARG A 35 0.61 2.55 5.83
C ARG A 35 1.25 1.18 5.63
N LEU A 36 0.54 0.26 4.97
CA LEU A 36 1.02 -1.10 4.70
C LEU A 36 2.28 -1.10 3.83
N LEU A 37 2.33 -0.27 2.77
CA LEU A 37 3.52 -0.12 1.92
C LEU A 37 4.72 0.37 2.74
N TRP A 38 4.49 1.36 3.62
CA TRP A 38 5.54 1.87 4.50
C TRP A 38 6.03 0.81 5.48
N LEU A 39 5.12 0.10 6.15
CA LEU A 39 5.46 -0.96 7.09
C LEU A 39 6.22 -2.10 6.41
N ASN A 40 5.82 -2.50 5.21
CA ASN A 40 6.51 -3.54 4.44
C ASN A 40 7.96 -3.19 4.12
N ASP A 41 8.26 -1.90 3.91
CA ASP A 41 9.61 -1.46 3.57
C ASP A 41 10.45 -1.07 4.80
N GLN A 42 9.83 -0.63 5.89
CA GLN A 42 10.54 -0.06 7.05
C GLN A 42 10.43 -0.92 8.33
N GLN A 43 9.26 -1.49 8.59
CA GLN A 43 8.97 -2.19 9.85
C GLN A 43 8.04 -3.41 9.63
N PRO A 44 8.48 -4.47 8.93
CA PRO A 44 7.60 -5.59 8.56
C PRO A 44 7.00 -6.31 9.78
N ALA A 45 7.71 -6.31 10.90
CA ALA A 45 7.28 -6.91 12.16
C ALA A 45 6.02 -6.24 12.77
N ALA A 46 5.71 -4.99 12.41
CA ALA A 46 4.54 -4.28 12.90
C ALA A 46 3.27 -4.50 12.05
N ILE A 47 3.39 -5.16 10.88
CA ILE A 47 2.27 -5.46 9.99
C ILE A 47 1.16 -6.26 10.68
N PRO A 48 1.43 -7.33 11.46
CA PRO A 48 0.37 -8.11 12.08
C PRO A 48 -0.49 -7.27 13.06
N GLN A 49 0.17 -6.44 13.88
CA GLN A 49 -0.53 -5.54 14.81
C GLN A 49 -1.37 -4.52 14.05
N PHE A 50 -0.82 -3.89 13.02
CA PHE A 50 -1.51 -2.91 12.21
C PHE A 50 -2.75 -3.50 11.51
N LEU A 51 -2.64 -4.69 10.91
CA LEU A 51 -3.76 -5.38 10.26
C LEU A 51 -4.84 -5.81 11.27
N SER A 52 -4.45 -6.16 12.50
CA SER A 52 -5.40 -6.46 13.59
C SER A 52 -6.23 -5.24 14.02
N GLN A 53 -5.63 -4.05 13.98
CA GLN A 53 -6.28 -2.78 14.32
C GLN A 53 -7.14 -2.25 13.17
N SER A 54 -6.59 -2.22 11.95
CA SER A 54 -7.26 -1.66 10.76
C SER A 54 -8.35 -2.55 10.17
N ARG A 55 -8.22 -3.88 10.32
CA ARG A 55 -9.17 -4.91 9.85
C ARG A 55 -9.75 -4.66 8.45
N PRO A 56 -8.90 -4.40 7.43
CA PRO A 56 -9.39 -4.15 6.09
C PRO A 56 -10.01 -5.41 5.47
N ASP A 57 -10.96 -5.22 4.55
CA ASP A 57 -11.31 -6.27 3.60
C ASP A 57 -10.10 -6.52 2.68
N ALA A 58 -9.50 -7.71 2.81
CA ALA A 58 -8.28 -8.08 2.09
C ALA A 58 -8.49 -8.08 0.56
N ALA A 59 -9.67 -8.50 0.08
CA ALA A 59 -9.94 -8.56 -1.35
C ALA A 59 -10.08 -7.15 -1.92
N ARG A 60 -10.83 -6.27 -1.23
CA ARG A 60 -10.95 -4.87 -1.64
C ARG A 60 -9.61 -4.13 -1.59
N LEU A 61 -8.82 -4.34 -0.54
CA LEU A 61 -7.49 -3.73 -0.43
C LEU A 61 -6.55 -4.18 -1.56
N LYS A 62 -6.62 -5.46 -1.94
CA LYS A 62 -5.84 -6.01 -3.07
C LYS A 62 -6.22 -5.35 -4.38
N LEU A 63 -7.52 -5.16 -4.65
CA LEU A 63 -7.99 -4.46 -5.85
C LEU A 63 -7.47 -3.02 -5.93
N VAL A 64 -7.43 -2.31 -4.79
CA VAL A 64 -6.84 -0.96 -4.73
C VAL A 64 -5.34 -1.01 -5.06
N ALA A 65 -4.60 -1.98 -4.51
CA ALA A 65 -3.19 -2.14 -4.81
C ALA A 65 -2.95 -2.47 -6.30
N GLU A 66 -3.74 -3.38 -6.89
CA GLU A 66 -3.64 -3.74 -8.30
C GLU A 66 -3.96 -2.55 -9.23
N ALA A 67 -5.01 -1.79 -8.92
CA ALA A 67 -5.39 -0.59 -9.67
C ALA A 67 -4.28 0.48 -9.65
N LEU A 68 -3.62 0.67 -8.51
CA LEU A 68 -2.55 1.67 -8.34
C LEU A 68 -1.18 1.18 -8.82
N GLY A 69 -0.97 -0.13 -8.94
CA GLY A 69 0.30 -0.75 -9.36
C GLY A 69 0.67 -0.54 -10.83
N GLY A 70 -0.21 0.08 -11.63
CA GLY A 70 0.10 0.60 -12.97
C GLY A 70 0.19 -0.43 -14.09
N LYS A 71 0.02 -1.74 -13.82
CA LYS A 71 0.15 -2.79 -14.84
C LYS A 71 -0.98 -2.80 -15.89
N GLY A 72 -2.11 -2.15 -15.62
CA GLY A 72 -3.29 -2.19 -16.50
C GLY A 72 -3.22 -1.25 -17.72
N LEU A 73 -2.28 -0.31 -17.78
CA LEU A 73 -2.24 0.74 -18.82
C LEU A 73 -0.84 1.00 -19.41
N SER A 74 0.16 0.15 -19.15
CA SER A 74 1.47 0.32 -19.78
C SER A 74 1.37 -0.05 -21.27
N ALA A 75 1.43 0.96 -22.14
CA ALA A 75 1.68 0.75 -23.56
C ALA A 75 2.94 -0.09 -23.74
N GLU A 76 2.98 -0.95 -24.77
CA GLU A 76 4.20 -1.69 -25.08
C GLU A 76 5.38 -0.71 -25.24
N PRO A 77 6.54 -1.00 -24.63
CA PRO A 77 7.67 -0.07 -24.66
C PRO A 77 8.16 0.10 -26.10
N ALA A 78 8.06 1.32 -26.62
CA ALA A 78 8.65 1.68 -27.90
C ALA A 78 10.19 1.54 -27.85
N PRO A 79 10.85 1.15 -28.95
CA PRO A 79 12.31 1.08 -29.02
C PRO A 79 12.94 2.44 -28.66
N GLY A 80 13.72 2.49 -27.57
CA GLY A 80 14.33 3.72 -27.05
C GLY A 80 13.73 4.26 -25.75
N ALA A 81 12.72 3.61 -25.16
CA ALA A 81 12.18 4.02 -23.86
C ALA A 81 13.21 3.84 -22.72
N VAL A 82 13.73 4.96 -22.20
CA VAL A 82 14.64 5.00 -21.05
C VAL A 82 13.95 5.70 -19.89
N ARG A 83 13.37 4.91 -18.98
CA ARG A 83 13.40 5.01 -17.50
C ARG A 83 12.24 4.21 -16.93
N ASP A 84 12.47 3.60 -15.77
CA ASP A 84 11.40 3.06 -14.95
C ASP A 84 10.55 4.25 -14.43
N GLU A 85 9.57 4.69 -15.23
CA GLU A 85 8.66 5.81 -14.95
C GLU A 85 7.71 5.53 -13.79
N ARG A 86 7.79 4.33 -13.18
CA ARG A 86 6.95 3.98 -12.04
C ARG A 86 7.26 4.86 -10.85
N SER A 87 6.21 5.35 -10.19
CA SER A 87 6.33 6.03 -8.90
C SER A 87 6.91 5.09 -7.84
N GLU A 88 7.40 5.64 -6.73
CA GLU A 88 7.93 4.84 -5.63
C GLU A 88 6.81 3.96 -5.01
N GLU A 89 5.56 4.42 -5.01
CA GLU A 89 4.38 3.62 -4.66
C GLU A 89 4.21 2.43 -5.61
N GLN A 90 4.27 2.66 -6.91
CA GLN A 90 4.11 1.60 -7.90
C GLN A 90 5.19 0.53 -7.77
N LYS A 91 6.42 0.95 -7.46
CA LYS A 91 7.51 0.01 -7.13
C LYS A 91 7.24 -0.75 -5.83
N ALA A 92 6.76 -0.08 -4.78
CA ALA A 92 6.41 -0.72 -3.50
C ALA A 92 5.25 -1.71 -3.64
N ILE A 93 4.21 -1.35 -4.38
CA ILE A 93 3.10 -2.24 -4.75
C ILE A 93 3.62 -3.45 -5.53
N GLY A 94 4.56 -3.23 -6.46
CA GLY A 94 5.22 -4.30 -7.21
C GLY A 94 5.98 -5.31 -6.32
N ARG A 95 6.47 -4.88 -5.15
CA ARG A 95 7.05 -5.77 -4.13
C ARG A 95 5.99 -6.43 -3.25
N LEU A 96 4.94 -5.69 -2.90
CA LEU A 96 3.87 -6.17 -2.01
C LEU A 96 3.00 -7.26 -2.65
N LEU A 97 2.54 -7.06 -3.89
CA LEU A 97 1.59 -7.95 -4.56
C LEU A 97 2.08 -9.41 -4.68
N PRO A 98 3.34 -9.70 -5.07
CA PRO A 98 3.86 -11.07 -5.07
C PRO A 98 3.88 -11.73 -3.70
N ALA A 99 4.04 -10.94 -2.63
CA ALA A 99 4.06 -11.41 -1.25
C ALA A 99 2.69 -11.31 -0.55
N TRP A 100 1.63 -10.94 -1.27
CA TRP A 100 0.33 -10.53 -0.71
C TRP A 100 -0.26 -11.55 0.26
N LYS A 101 -0.28 -12.82 -0.15
CA LYS A 101 -0.81 -13.91 0.68
C LYS A 101 -0.16 -13.93 2.06
N ARG A 102 1.16 -13.98 2.10
CA ARG A 102 1.96 -14.05 3.34
C ARG A 102 1.83 -12.78 4.20
N VAL A 103 1.84 -11.61 3.56
CA VAL A 103 1.88 -10.31 4.24
C VAL A 103 0.52 -9.88 4.76
N VAL A 104 -0.57 -10.22 4.05
CA VAL A 104 -1.92 -9.73 4.34
C VAL A 104 -2.89 -10.87 4.64
N GLU A 105 -3.07 -11.82 3.72
CA GLU A 105 -4.11 -12.85 3.86
C GLU A 105 -3.85 -13.76 5.07
N ASP A 106 -2.63 -14.29 5.19
CA ASP A 106 -2.27 -15.20 6.29
C ASP A 106 -2.35 -14.50 7.65
N GLN A 107 -2.04 -13.19 7.71
CA GLN A 107 -2.15 -12.40 8.94
C GLN A 107 -3.61 -12.17 9.37
N LEU A 108 -4.51 -12.00 8.40
CA LEU A 108 -5.94 -11.83 8.65
C LEU A 108 -6.66 -13.18 8.89
N GLN A 109 -6.18 -14.27 8.28
CA GLN A 109 -6.73 -15.62 8.40
C GLN A 109 -6.23 -16.39 9.63
N GLY A 110 -4.97 -16.18 10.05
CA GLY A 110 -4.39 -16.78 11.27
C GLY A 110 -5.10 -16.39 12.57
N ARG A 111 -6.17 -15.60 12.47
CA ARG A 111 -7.08 -15.20 13.54
C ARG A 111 -8.32 -16.11 13.68
N LEU A 112 -8.55 -17.03 12.74
CA LEU A 112 -9.72 -17.93 12.73
C LEU A 112 -9.45 -19.30 13.36
N LEU A 113 -8.27 -19.52 13.94
CA LEU A 113 -7.86 -20.75 14.63
C LEU A 113 -7.51 -20.46 16.09
#